data_AF-A0A536QBZ3-F1
#
_entry.id   AF-A0A536QBZ3-F1
#
_cell.length_a   1.000
_cell.length_b   1.000
_cell.length_c   1.000
_cell.angle_alpha   90.00
_cell.angle_beta   90.00
_cell.angle_gamma   90.00
#
_symmetry.space_group_name_H-M   'P 1'
#
loop_
_entity.id
_entity.type
_entity.pdbx_description
1 polymer ?
#
loop_
_entity_poly.entity_id
_entity_poly.type
_entity_poly.pdbx_seq_one_letter_code
_entity_poly.pdbx_strand_id
1 'polypeptide(L)' 'MPRSNIARRYAQGIFQLAEAQHDLDGWRRELAQLDALLQDDVLRAAFANPAVTTPRRMELAQR' A
#
# COMPACT_ATOMS: atom_id res chain seq x y z
N MET A 1 -1.45 16.75 1.15
CA MET A 1 -2.61 16.44 0.28
C MET A 1 -2.15 15.56 -0.87
N PRO A 2 -2.86 14.48 -1.24
CA PRO A 2 -2.34 13.54 -2.24
C PRO A 2 -2.23 14.25 -3.60
N ARG A 3 -1.00 14.29 -4.14
CA ARG A 3 -0.62 15.02 -5.37
C ARG A 3 -1.07 14.33 -6.68
N SER A 4 -1.76 13.19 -6.62
CA SER A 4 -2.18 12.39 -7.78
C SER A 4 -3.68 12.05 -7.73
N ASN A 5 -4.40 12.32 -8.83
CA ASN A 5 -5.81 11.97 -9.01
C ASN A 5 -6.04 10.45 -8.85
N ILE A 6 -5.11 9.65 -9.38
CA ILE A 6 -5.16 8.18 -9.33
C ILE A 6 -5.05 7.67 -7.88
N ALA A 7 -4.12 8.21 -7.09
CA ALA A 7 -3.96 7.81 -5.69
C ALA A 7 -5.24 8.07 -4.86
N ARG A 8 -5.92 9.20 -5.11
CA ARG A 8 -7.19 9.52 -4.46
C ARG A 8 -8.29 8.51 -4.80
N ARG A 9 -8.38 8.07 -6.06
CA ARG A 9 -9.38 7.07 -6.48
C ARG A 9 -9.15 5.72 -5.79
N TYR A 10 -7.90 5.28 -5.67
CA TYR A 10 -7.59 4.06 -4.92
C TYR A 10 -7.90 4.21 -3.42
N ALA A 11 -7.53 5.32 -2.80
CA ALA A 11 -7.85 5.59 -1.40
C ALA A 11 -9.37 5.60 -1.15
N GLN A 12 -10.14 6.19 -2.08
CA GLN A 12 -11.60 6.18 -2.02
C GLN A 12 -12.17 4.76 -2.11
N GLY A 13 -11.64 3.92 -3.00
CA GLY A 13 -12.08 2.52 -3.12
C GLY A 13 -11.79 1.70 -1.85
N ILE A 14 -10.63 1.90 -1.23
CA ILE A 14 -10.28 1.26 0.05
C ILE A 14 -11.25 1.71 1.14
N PHE A 15 -11.53 3.02 1.23
CA PHE A 15 -12.46 3.56 2.21
C PHE A 15 -13.88 2.98 2.05
N GLN A 16 -14.37 2.87 0.81
CA GLN A 16 -15.66 2.24 0.53
C GLN A 16 -15.72 0.78 0.96
N LEU A 17 -14.63 0.02 0.76
CA LEU A 17 -14.54 -1.36 1.23
C LEU A 17 -14.55 -1.45 2.75
N ALA A 18 -13.83 -0.56 3.43
CA ALA A 18 -13.78 -0.48 4.87
C ALA A 18 -15.14 -0.13 5.49
N GLU A 19 -15.88 0.79 4.88
CA GLU A 19 -17.26 1.11 5.28
C GLU A 19 -18.20 -0.08 5.09
N ALA A 20 -18.13 -0.77 3.94
CA ALA A 20 -18.95 -1.94 3.65
C ALA A 20 -18.70 -3.12 4.63
N GLN A 21 -17.49 -3.20 5.19
CA GLN A 21 -17.11 -4.20 6.20
C GLN A 21 -17.36 -3.74 7.64
N HIS A 22 -17.77 -2.48 7.84
CA HIS A 22 -17.88 -1.84 9.15
C HIS A 22 -16.58 -1.89 9.99
N ASP A 23 -15.41 -1.89 9.33
CA ASP A 23 -14.10 -2.04 9.99
C ASP A 23 -13.10 -0.93 9.62
N LEU A 24 -13.53 0.33 9.77
CA LEU A 24 -12.67 1.48 9.49
C LEU A 24 -11.38 1.49 10.31
N ASP A 25 -11.44 1.05 11.57
CA ASP A 25 -10.27 1.03 12.45
C ASP A 25 -9.28 -0.08 12.08
N GLY A 26 -9.75 -1.25 11.64
CA GLY A 26 -8.90 -2.32 11.09
C GLY A 26 -8.15 -1.86 9.86
N TRP A 27 -8.88 -1.32 8.88
CA TRP A 27 -8.29 -0.76 7.66
C TRP A 27 -7.30 0.38 7.96
N ARG A 28 -7.59 1.24 8.95
CA ARG A 28 -6.63 2.29 9.37
C ARG A 28 -5.33 1.69 9.89
N ARG A 29 -5.38 0.63 10.70
CA ARG A 29 -4.19 -0.05 11.23
C ARG A 29 -3.37 -0.72 10.13
N GLU A 30 -4.03 -1.43 9.21
CA GLU A 30 -3.37 -2.08 8.07
C GLU A 30 -2.69 -1.07 7.15
N LEU A 31 -3.36 0.04 6.82
CA LEU A 31 -2.76 1.11 6.02
C LEU A 31 -1.56 1.77 6.70
N ALA A 32 -1.59 1.92 8.03
CA ALA A 32 -0.45 2.44 8.78
C ALA A 32 0.75 1.48 8.77
N GLN A 33 0.51 0.16 8.79
CA GLN A 33 1.58 -0.83 8.64
C GLN A 33 2.20 -0.77 7.23
N LEU A 34 1.37 -0.64 6.19
CA LEU A 34 1.85 -0.47 4.81
C LEU A 34 2.69 0.81 4.64
N ASP A 35 2.27 1.93 5.24
CA ASP A 35 3.03 3.17 5.20
C ASP A 35 4.42 2.99 5.86
N ALA A 36 4.47 2.36 7.03
CA ALA A 36 5.73 2.07 7.72
C ALA A 36 6.66 1.18 6.87
N LEU A 37 6.13 0.17 6.19
CA LEU A 37 6.88 -0.73 5.32
C LEU A 37 7.47 0.02 4.09
N LEU A 38 6.74 1.02 3.58
CA LEU A 38 7.21 1.87 2.48
C LEU A 38 8.22 2.94 2.91
N GLN A 39 8.34 3.23 4.21
CA GLN A 39 9.42 4.05 4.76
C GLN A 39 10.76 3.30 4.79
N ASP A 40 10.80 1.97 4.65
CA ASP A 40 12.04 1.21 4.51
C ASP A 40 12.71 1.51 3.15
N ASP A 41 13.90 2.11 3.19
CA ASP A 41 14.64 2.52 2.01
C ASP A 41 15.08 1.33 1.11
N VAL A 42 15.37 0.18 1.72
CA VAL A 42 15.79 -1.03 0.99
C VAL A 42 14.60 -1.61 0.23
N LEU A 43 13.43 -1.70 0.88
CA LEU A 43 12.22 -2.15 0.21
C LEU A 43 11.82 -1.19 -0.90
N ARG A 44 11.82 0.12 -0.64
CA ARG A 44 11.50 1.13 -1.66
C ARG A 44 12.42 1.02 -2.88
N ALA A 45 13.71 0.82 -2.67
CA ALA A 45 14.67 0.59 -3.75
C ALA A 45 14.39 -0.71 -4.50
N ALA A 46 14.04 -1.80 -3.81
CA ALA A 46 13.69 -3.07 -4.44
C ALA A 46 12.43 -2.97 -5.32
N PHE A 47 11.39 -2.25 -4.88
CA PHE A 47 10.16 -2.05 -5.67
C PHE A 47 10.38 -1.14 -6.89
N ALA A 48 11.30 -0.18 -6.80
CA ALA A 48 11.64 0.73 -7.90
C ALA A 48 12.61 0.10 -8.92
N ASN A 49 13.33 -0.96 -8.54
CA ASN A 49 14.34 -1.58 -9.40
C ASN A 49 13.68 -2.42 -10.52
N PRO A 50 13.87 -2.07 -11.81
CA PRO A 50 13.29 -2.80 -12.93
C PRO A 50 13.84 -4.24 -13.07
N ALA A 51 15.02 -4.54 -12.53
CA ALA A 51 15.57 -5.89 -12.51
C ALA A 51 14.88 -6.82 -11.50
N VAL A 52 14.18 -6.26 -10.51
CA VAL A 52 13.35 -7.04 -9.58
C VAL A 52 12.04 -7.34 -10.28
N THR A 53 11.82 -8.62 -10.59
CA THR A 53 10.63 -9.08 -11.32
C THR A 53 9.35 -8.92 -10.49
N THR A 54 8.20 -8.82 -11.16
CA THR A 54 6.90 -8.73 -10.46
C THR A 54 6.66 -9.87 -9.47
N PRO A 55 6.91 -11.16 -9.81
CA PRO A 55 6.78 -12.24 -8.83
C PRO A 55 7.65 -12.01 -7.59
N ARG A 56 8.90 -11.55 -7.77
CA ARG A 56 9.80 -11.26 -6.65
C ARG A 56 9.32 -10.08 -5.80
N ARG A 57 8.74 -9.04 -6.40
CA ARG A 57 8.12 -7.93 -5.66
C ARG A 57 6.92 -8.41 -4.83
N MET A 58 6.13 -9.35 -5.35
CA MET A 58 5.00 -9.94 -4.61
C MET A 58 5.47 -10.77 -3.41
N GLU A 59 6.55 -11.54 -3.54
CA GLU A 59 7.16 -12.25 -2.41
C GLU A 59 7.67 -11.28 -1.32
N LEU A 60 8.25 -10.14 -1.73
CA LEU A 60 8.70 -9.10 -0.80
C LEU A 60 7.54 -8.41 -0.08
N ALA A 61 6.38 -8.28 -0.73
CA ALA A 61 5.18 -7.67 -0.15
C ALA A 61 4.43 -8.57 0.85
N GLN A 62 4.75 -9.86 0.90
CA GLN A 62 4.13 -10.84 1.82
C GLN A 62 4.89 -11.01 3.14
N ARG A 63 6.03 -10.33 3.28
CA ARG A 63 6.89 -10.37 4.48
C ARG A 63 6.64 -9.18 5.37
#